data_AF-A0A5C6LRN4-F1
#
_entry.id   AF-A0A5C6LRN4-F1
#
_cell.length_a   1.000
_cell.length_b   1.000
_cell.length_c   1.000
_cell.angle_alpha   90.00
_cell.angle_beta   90.00
_cell.angle_gamma   90.00
#
_symmetry.space_group_name_H-M   'P 1'
#
loop_
_entity.id
_entity.type
_entity.pdbx_description
1 polymer ?
#
loop_
_entity_poly.entity_id
_entity_poly.type
_entity_poly.pdbx_seq_one_letter_code
_entity_poly.pdbx_strand_id
1 'polypeptide(L)'
;MKKTLAFVYLLCCTLTLSAQSKMARYSGSIKGYNPDMGFKSVQLAVNNAVTGLYNSYFINIAPDGKFTIDIPLAREQEVWVSFPFFHSPIYIEPGKELIQDFDITSMPDVKSVFKGTRPRSIMTSTKSGIY
;
A
#
# COMPACT_ATOMS: atom_id res chain seq x y z
N MET A 1 -17.60 -36.93 -22.65
CA MET A 1 -17.98 -36.14 -21.46
C MET A 1 -16.86 -36.04 -20.41
N LYS A 2 -16.13 -37.11 -20.06
CA LYS A 2 -15.03 -37.03 -19.07
C LYS A 2 -13.80 -36.20 -19.52
N LYS A 3 -13.46 -36.23 -20.83
CA LYS A 3 -12.30 -35.52 -21.39
C LYS A 3 -12.49 -33.98 -21.42
N THR A 4 -13.71 -33.51 -21.69
CA THR A 4 -14.04 -32.08 -21.64
C THR A 4 -14.02 -31.54 -20.22
N LEU A 5 -14.50 -32.32 -19.24
CA LEU A 5 -14.43 -31.93 -17.82
C LEU A 5 -12.98 -31.82 -17.33
N ALA A 6 -12.10 -32.74 -17.75
CA ALA A 6 -10.68 -32.70 -17.42
C ALA A 6 -9.97 -31.47 -18.02
N PHE A 7 -10.31 -31.08 -19.25
CA PHE A 7 -9.77 -29.87 -19.89
C PHE A 7 -10.23 -28.59 -19.19
N VAL A 8 -11.51 -28.50 -18.79
CA VAL A 8 -12.03 -27.36 -18.02
C VAL A 8 -11.33 -27.28 -16.66
N TYR A 9 -11.12 -28.41 -16.00
CA TYR A 9 -10.39 -28.45 -14.73
C TYR A 9 -8.93 -28.03 -14.87
N LEU A 10 -8.24 -28.51 -15.91
CA LEU A 10 -6.85 -28.17 -16.18
C LEU A 10 -6.68 -26.68 -16.50
N LEU A 11 -7.60 -26.11 -17.30
CA LEU A 11 -7.62 -24.68 -17.63
C LEU A 11 -7.89 -23.82 -16.38
N CYS A 12 -8.82 -24.25 -15.51
CA CYS A 12 -9.13 -23.57 -14.25
C CYS A 12 -7.96 -23.65 -13.24
N CYS A 13 -7.26 -24.78 -13.18
CA CYS A 13 -6.04 -24.94 -12.37
C CYS A 13 -4.89 -24.04 -12.87
N THR A 14 -4.72 -23.87 -14.19
CA THR A 14 -3.68 -22.96 -14.71
C THR A 14 -4.01 -21.48 -14.50
N LEU A 15 -5.29 -21.10 -14.53
CA LEU A 15 -5.74 -19.72 -14.30
C LEU A 15 -5.65 -19.30 -12.82
N THR A 16 -5.76 -20.26 -11.89
CA THR A 16 -5.58 -20.00 -10.45
C THR A 16 -4.10 -19.93 -10.07
N LEU A 17 -3.22 -20.68 -10.76
CA LEU A 17 -1.78 -20.67 -10.50
C LEU A 17 -1.09 -19.35 -10.91
N SER A 18 -1.60 -18.64 -11.92
CA SER A 18 -1.03 -17.36 -12.38
C SER A 18 -1.41 -16.15 -11.52
N ALA A 19 -2.30 -16.32 -10.54
CA ALA A 19 -2.72 -15.28 -9.59
C ALA A 19 -2.07 -15.42 -8.19
N GLN A 20 -0.87 -16.01 -8.11
CA GLN A 20 -0.18 -16.16 -6.83
C GLN A 20 0.25 -14.79 -6.28
N SER A 21 -0.43 -14.32 -5.22
CA SER A 21 -0.05 -13.09 -4.52
C SER A 21 1.23 -13.28 -3.71
N LYS A 22 2.08 -12.25 -3.66
CA LYS A 22 3.20 -12.15 -2.71
C LYS A 22 2.88 -11.07 -1.67
N MET A 23 3.35 -11.27 -0.45
CA MET A 23 3.23 -10.23 0.58
C MET A 23 4.16 -9.08 0.25
N ALA A 24 3.61 -7.88 0.12
CA ALA A 24 4.38 -6.66 0.09
C ALA A 24 4.27 -5.97 1.45
N ARG A 25 5.37 -5.38 1.92
CA ARG A 25 5.43 -4.70 3.20
C ARG A 25 5.39 -3.19 2.99
N TYR A 26 4.51 -2.52 3.72
CA TYR A 26 4.51 -1.07 3.84
C TYR A 26 4.76 -0.69 5.30
N SER A 27 5.82 0.07 5.53
CA SER A 27 6.30 0.41 6.87
C SER A 27 6.79 1.85 6.93
N GLY A 28 7.00 2.37 8.13
CA GLY A 28 7.50 3.72 8.30
C GLY A 28 7.38 4.26 9.71
N SER A 29 7.71 5.54 9.85
CA SER A 29 7.63 6.28 11.09
C SER A 29 7.01 7.66 10.90
N ILE A 30 6.33 8.15 11.93
CA ILE A 30 5.68 9.46 11.94
C ILE A 30 6.32 10.31 13.03
N LYS A 31 7.29 11.14 12.65
CA LYS A 31 7.93 12.07 13.57
C LYS A 31 6.95 13.17 13.96
N GLY A 32 6.77 13.36 15.26
CA GLY A 32 5.79 14.27 15.83
C GLY A 32 4.47 13.59 16.21
N TYR A 33 4.30 12.29 15.97
CA TYR A 33 3.11 11.55 16.40
C TYR A 33 2.98 11.47 17.93
N ASN A 34 1.74 11.55 18.40
CA ASN A 34 1.32 11.23 19.76
C ASN A 34 -0.01 10.46 19.69
N PRO A 35 -0.19 9.36 20.46
CA PRO A 35 -1.45 8.61 20.55
C PRO A 35 -2.72 9.42 20.83
N ASP A 36 -2.58 10.60 21.43
CA ASP A 36 -3.67 11.50 21.82
C ASP A 36 -4.14 12.41 20.66
N MET A 37 -3.52 12.31 19.49
CA MET A 37 -3.89 13.08 18.28
C MET A 37 -5.21 12.64 17.62
N GLY A 38 -5.93 11.69 18.22
CA GLY A 38 -7.25 11.27 17.74
C GLY A 38 -7.26 10.19 16.65
N PHE A 39 -6.10 9.65 16.26
CA PHE A 39 -6.01 8.51 15.35
C PHE A 39 -4.92 7.53 15.79
N LYS A 40 -5.24 6.23 15.71
CA LYS A 40 -4.33 5.11 16.05
C LYS A 40 -4.24 4.07 14.93
N SER A 41 -5.04 4.26 13.88
CA SER A 41 -5.01 3.44 12.69
C SER A 41 -5.33 4.27 11.45
N VAL A 42 -4.89 3.79 10.29
CA VAL A 42 -5.15 4.41 8.99
C VAL A 42 -5.53 3.38 7.95
N GLN A 43 -6.27 3.81 6.94
CA GLN A 43 -6.77 2.95 5.88
C GLN A 43 -5.83 2.99 4.67
N LEU A 44 -5.63 1.81 4.07
CA LEU A 44 -5.14 1.60 2.72
C LEU A 44 -6.28 1.07 1.86
N ALA A 45 -6.52 1.68 0.71
CA ALA A 45 -7.42 1.14 -0.30
C ALA A 45 -6.58 0.52 -1.43
N VAL A 46 -6.69 -0.80 -1.58
CA VAL A 46 -5.92 -1.59 -2.54
C VAL A 46 -6.86 -2.12 -3.62
N ASN A 47 -6.57 -1.84 -4.89
CA ASN A 47 -7.39 -2.35 -5.98
C ASN A 47 -7.28 -3.89 -6.09
N ASN A 48 -8.43 -4.54 -6.16
CA ASN A 48 -8.55 -5.96 -6.44
C ASN A 48 -8.70 -6.16 -7.95
N ALA A 49 -7.68 -6.70 -8.61
CA ALA A 49 -7.70 -6.93 -10.06
C ALA A 49 -8.81 -7.89 -10.52
N VAL A 50 -9.25 -8.80 -9.65
CA VAL A 50 -10.26 -9.81 -10.01
C VAL A 50 -11.66 -9.21 -10.00
N THR A 51 -11.96 -8.38 -8.99
CA THR A 51 -13.31 -7.80 -8.83
C THR A 51 -13.44 -6.37 -9.33
N GLY A 52 -12.32 -5.67 -9.54
CA GLY A 52 -12.27 -4.23 -9.83
C GLY A 52 -12.55 -3.33 -8.63
N LEU A 53 -12.90 -3.89 -7.46
CA LEU A 53 -13.24 -3.16 -6.24
C LEU A 53 -12.00 -2.88 -5.38
N TYR A 54 -12.12 -1.97 -4.41
CA TYR A 54 -11.05 -1.71 -3.44
C TYR A 54 -11.23 -2.58 -2.19
N ASN A 55 -10.17 -3.32 -1.85
CA ASN A 55 -10.02 -3.94 -0.54
C ASN A 55 -9.48 -2.91 0.45
N SER A 56 -10.08 -2.84 1.64
CA SER A 56 -9.61 -1.96 2.71
C SER A 56 -8.71 -2.72 3.68
N TYR A 57 -7.53 -2.19 3.93
CA TYR A 57 -6.61 -2.67 4.96
C TYR A 57 -6.40 -1.55 5.98
N PHE A 58 -6.26 -1.92 7.26
CA PHE A 58 -6.04 -0.95 8.34
C PHE A 58 -4.68 -1.18 8.96
N ILE A 59 -3.85 -0.14 8.98
CA ILE A 59 -2.54 -0.14 9.63
C ILE A 59 -2.71 0.42 11.04
N ASN A 60 -2.23 -0.29 12.06
CA ASN A 60 -2.14 0.25 13.41
C ASN A 60 -0.83 1.06 13.56
N ILE A 61 -0.92 2.17 14.27
CA ILE A 61 0.23 3.04 14.58
C ILE A 61 0.59 2.81 16.05
N ALA A 62 1.85 2.43 16.29
CA ALA A 62 2.38 2.24 17.63
C ALA A 62 2.53 3.60 18.35
N PRO A 63 2.59 3.61 19.70
CA PRO A 63 2.74 4.85 20.45
C PRO A 63 3.98 5.70 20.12
N ASP A 64 5.03 5.06 19.59
CA ASP A 64 6.25 5.73 19.12
C ASP A 64 6.15 6.24 17.65
N GLY A 65 4.97 6.17 17.04
CA GLY A 65 4.70 6.64 15.69
C GLY A 65 5.12 5.67 14.59
N LYS A 66 5.59 4.46 14.92
CA LYS A 66 5.91 3.44 13.91
C LYS A 66 4.67 2.72 13.42
N PHE A 67 4.69 2.33 12.17
CA PHE A 67 3.63 1.52 11.56
C PHE A 67 4.22 0.49 10.61
N THR A 68 3.53 -0.64 10.43
CA THR A 68 3.88 -1.68 9.48
C THR A 68 2.63 -2.48 9.12
N ILE A 69 2.52 -2.87 7.86
CA ILE A 69 1.52 -3.81 7.39
C ILE A 69 2.08 -4.67 6.25
N ASP A 70 1.61 -5.91 6.18
CA ASP A 70 1.82 -6.80 5.04
C ASP A 70 0.51 -6.93 4.26
N ILE A 71 0.56 -6.65 2.96
CA ILE A 71 -0.59 -6.74 2.07
C ILE A 71 -0.32 -7.75 0.93
N PRO A 72 -1.24 -8.68 0.65
CA PRO A 72 -1.12 -9.57 -0.50
C PRO A 72 -1.31 -8.78 -1.80
N LEU A 73 -0.30 -8.77 -2.67
CA LEU A 73 -0.38 -8.15 -3.99
C LEU A 73 -0.11 -9.18 -5.08
N ALA A 74 -0.97 -9.20 -6.10
CA ALA A 74 -0.79 -10.01 -7.31
C ALA A 74 0.05 -9.29 -8.38
N ARG A 75 0.12 -7.96 -8.32
CA ARG A 75 0.83 -7.09 -9.28
C ARG A 75 1.31 -5.82 -8.60
N GLU A 76 2.27 -5.14 -9.21
CA GLU A 76 2.59 -3.75 -8.87
C GLU A 76 1.36 -2.88 -9.14
N GLN A 77 1.00 -2.05 -8.16
CA GLN A 77 -0.15 -1.16 -8.29
C GLN A 77 -0.06 0.04 -7.36
N GLU A 78 -0.88 1.04 -7.66
CA GLU A 78 -1.20 2.13 -6.76
C GLU A 78 -2.06 1.63 -5.59
N VAL A 79 -1.68 2.05 -4.39
CA VAL A 79 -2.44 1.86 -3.16
C VAL A 79 -2.73 3.22 -2.59
N TRP A 80 -4.00 3.51 -2.35
CA TRP A 80 -4.40 4.80 -1.79
C TRP A 80 -4.20 4.80 -0.28
N VAL A 81 -3.43 5.75 0.23
CA VAL A 81 -3.14 5.89 1.67
C VAL A 81 -3.90 7.07 2.22
N SER A 82 -4.56 6.89 3.37
CA SER A 82 -5.38 7.91 4.01
C SER A 82 -4.95 8.15 5.46
N PHE A 83 -3.84 8.86 5.65
CA PHE A 83 -3.52 9.52 6.92
C PHE A 83 -4.29 10.85 7.02
N PRO A 84 -4.62 11.34 8.24
CA PRO A 84 -5.24 12.67 8.41
C PRO A 84 -4.43 13.83 7.83
N PHE A 85 -3.12 13.65 7.67
CA PHE A 85 -2.17 14.64 7.15
C PHE A 85 -1.58 14.27 5.78
N PHE A 86 -1.94 13.11 5.22
CA PHE A 86 -1.41 12.63 3.94
C PHE A 86 -2.44 11.73 3.25
N HIS A 87 -2.92 12.17 2.10
CA HIS A 87 -3.94 11.47 1.31
C HIS A 87 -3.48 11.40 -0.16
N SER A 88 -2.81 10.32 -0.53
CA SER A 88 -2.11 10.22 -1.81
C SER A 88 -1.84 8.75 -2.18
N PRO A 89 -1.69 8.39 -3.47
CA PRO A 89 -1.33 7.04 -3.85
C PRO A 89 0.16 6.78 -3.59
N ILE A 90 0.46 5.52 -3.26
CA ILE A 90 1.81 4.97 -3.20
C ILE A 90 1.93 3.76 -4.13
N TYR A 91 3.10 3.54 -4.71
CA TYR A 91 3.36 2.41 -5.59
C TYR A 91 4.02 1.29 -4.82
N ILE A 92 3.36 0.13 -4.74
CA ILE A 92 3.87 -1.03 -4.00
C ILE A 92 4.03 -2.20 -4.97
N GLU A 93 5.19 -2.86 -4.89
CA GLU A 93 5.52 -4.04 -5.67
C GLU A 93 5.37 -5.33 -4.84
N PRO A 94 4.78 -6.41 -5.40
CA PRO A 94 4.67 -7.70 -4.72
C PRO A 94 6.01 -8.25 -4.24
N GLY A 95 6.11 -8.65 -2.97
CA GLY A 95 7.33 -9.23 -2.41
C GLY A 95 8.42 -8.20 -2.06
N LYS A 96 8.15 -6.90 -2.20
CA LYS A 96 9.06 -5.83 -1.80
C LYS A 96 8.57 -5.10 -0.55
N GLU A 97 9.49 -4.35 0.04
CA GLU A 97 9.20 -3.41 1.12
C GLU A 97 9.27 -1.97 0.59
N LEU A 98 8.27 -1.18 0.94
CA LEU A 98 8.26 0.27 0.80
C LEU A 98 8.26 0.90 2.19
N ILE A 99 9.27 1.73 2.46
CA ILE A 99 9.36 2.49 3.71
C ILE A 99 8.99 3.95 3.41
N GLN A 100 8.10 4.55 4.21
CA GLN A 100 7.74 5.97 4.10
C GLN A 100 7.78 6.64 5.47
N ASP A 101 8.67 7.62 5.62
CA ASP A 101 8.76 8.41 6.83
C ASP A 101 8.05 9.76 6.66
N PHE A 102 7.31 10.13 7.69
CA PHE A 102 6.62 11.41 7.77
C PHE A 102 7.26 12.30 8.85
N ASP A 103 7.41 13.59 8.56
CA ASP A 103 7.63 14.62 9.58
C ASP A 103 6.39 15.49 9.64
N ILE A 104 5.62 15.35 10.72
CA ILE A 104 4.37 16.05 10.97
C ILE A 104 4.50 17.15 12.03
N THR A 105 5.73 17.48 12.45
CA THR A 105 5.98 18.50 13.47
C THR A 105 5.53 19.90 13.04
N SER A 106 5.33 20.12 11.73
CA SER A 106 4.70 21.30 11.15
C SER A 106 3.57 20.87 10.23
N MET A 107 2.31 20.99 10.66
CA MET A 107 1.13 20.64 9.85
C MET A 107 1.05 21.34 8.49
N PRO A 108 1.43 22.63 8.36
CA PRO A 108 1.49 23.28 7.05
C PRO A 108 2.60 22.76 6.13
N ASP A 109 3.63 22.10 6.67
CA ASP A 109 4.83 21.61 5.96
C ASP A 109 5.09 20.13 6.29
N VAL A 110 4.09 19.28 6.05
CA VAL A 110 4.24 17.84 6.22
C VAL A 110 5.24 17.30 5.20
N LYS A 111 6.31 16.67 5.70
CA LYS A 111 7.31 16.04 4.84
C LYS A 111 7.04 14.55 4.74
N SER A 112 7.15 14.02 3.54
CA SER A 112 7.00 12.59 3.27
C SER A 112 8.21 12.12 2.46
N VAL A 113 8.96 11.15 2.98
CA VAL A 113 10.18 10.64 2.36
C VAL A 113 10.08 9.13 2.21
N PHE A 114 10.18 8.64 0.97
CA PHE A 114 10.26 7.22 0.68
C PHE A 114 11.70 6.72 0.79
N LYS A 115 11.88 5.55 1.40
CA LYS A 115 13.15 4.83 1.56
C LYS A 115 13.01 3.42 0.99
N GLY A 116 14.10 2.89 0.44
CA GLY A 116 14.17 1.54 -0.12
C GLY A 116 14.68 1.48 -1.56
N THR A 117 14.62 0.28 -2.15
CA THR A 117 15.04 0.05 -3.54
C THR A 117 14.03 0.73 -4.46
N ARG A 118 14.46 1.78 -5.16
CA ARG A 118 13.60 2.64 -6.00
C ARG A 118 12.71 1.79 -6.92
N PRO A 119 11.37 1.92 -6.85
CA PRO A 119 10.52 1.54 -7.97
C PRO A 119 10.94 2.41 -9.16
N ARG A 120 10.99 1.82 -10.36
CA ARG A 120 11.52 2.45 -11.58
C ARG A 120 10.71 3.68 -12.04
N SER A 121 9.63 4.03 -11.35
CA SER A 121 8.58 4.98 -11.78
C SER A 121 8.31 6.17 -10.85
N ILE A 122 8.99 6.34 -9.70
CA ILE A 122 8.77 7.54 -8.86
C ILE A 122 9.51 8.75 -9.47
N MET A 123 8.95 9.35 -10.52
CA MET A 123 9.17 10.77 -10.81
C MET A 123 8.31 11.57 -9.85
N THR A 124 8.99 12.25 -8.94
CA THR A 124 8.49 13.26 -8.01
C THR A 124 7.48 14.21 -8.67
N SER A 125 6.20 14.12 -8.29
CA SER A 125 5.33 15.30 -8.30
C SER A 125 5.54 16.04 -6.97
N THR A 126 6.58 16.86 -6.93
CA THR A 126 6.72 17.91 -5.91
C THR A 126 6.56 19.23 -6.63
N LYS A 127 5.31 19.71 -6.71
CA LYS A 127 4.94 21.13 -6.60
C LYS A 127 3.41 21.22 -6.60
N SER A 128 2.84 21.40 -5.42
CA SER A 128 1.60 22.17 -5.30
C SER A 128 1.81 23.17 -4.17
N GLY A 129 2.52 24.25 -4.51
CA GLY A 129 2.28 25.54 -3.90
C GLY A 129 1.53 26.36 -4.94
N ILE A 130 0.28 26.69 -4.65
CA ILE A 130 -0.43 27.82 -5.26
C ILE A 130 -1.19 28.49 -4.11
N TYR A 131 -1.03 29.82 -4.07
CA TYR A 131 -1.53 30.81 -3.13
C TYR A 131 -2.96 30.58 -2.61
#